data_AF-A0A382XG29-F1
#
_entry.id   AF-A0A382XG29-F1
#
_cell.length_a   1.000
_cell.length_b   1.000
_cell.length_c   1.000
_cell.angle_alpha   90.00
_cell.angle_beta   90.00
_cell.angle_gamma   90.00
#
_symmetry.space_group_name_H-M   'P 1'
#
loop_
_entity.id
_entity.type
_entity.pdbx_description
1 polymer ?
#
loop_
_entity_poly.entity_id
_entity_poly.type
_entity_poly.pdbx_seq_one_letter_code
_entity_poly.pdbx_strand_id
1 'polypeptide(L)'
;KFHARTIHGLNDEDVRVTSRLYLPTKRLRGFRTSRVGPKDGKDWIGGNYTTALGFEAQLPNFFPEATRTDFSVFLDTGNVWSVDYSDTLEDTNKIRSSIGVAANVFTVIGPLSFVLAQDITKSNTDETESFNFRIGTSF
;
A
#
# COMPACT_ATOMS: atom_id res chain seq x y z
N LYS A 1 -6.97 -3.40 10.50
CA LYS A 1 -6.33 -4.39 9.59
C LYS A 1 -4.81 -4.37 9.81
N PHE A 2 -4.18 -5.49 10.14
CA PHE A 2 -2.72 -5.59 10.35
C PHE A 2 -2.04 -6.43 9.26
N HIS A 3 -0.79 -6.14 8.95
CA HIS A 3 0.07 -6.87 8.01
C HIS A 3 1.52 -6.78 8.48
N ALA A 4 2.21 -7.90 8.53
CA ALA A 4 3.66 -7.94 8.70
C ALA A 4 4.21 -9.11 7.90
N ARG A 5 5.31 -8.88 7.17
CA ARG A 5 6.04 -9.91 6.44
C ARG A 5 7.53 -9.60 6.50
N THR A 6 8.32 -10.64 6.60
CA THR A 6 9.77 -10.58 6.52
C THR A 6 10.28 -11.69 5.60
N ILE A 7 11.42 -11.45 4.97
CA ILE A 7 12.16 -12.41 4.17
C ILE A 7 13.64 -12.29 4.50
N HIS A 8 14.30 -13.43 4.62
CA HIS A 8 15.72 -13.54 4.90
C HIS A 8 16.32 -14.55 3.94
N GLY A 9 17.56 -14.32 3.52
CA GLY A 9 18.35 -15.33 2.84
C GLY A 9 18.82 -16.43 3.80
N LEU A 10 19.24 -17.55 3.25
CA LEU A 10 19.78 -18.69 3.99
C LEU A 10 21.27 -18.83 3.68
N ASN A 11 22.05 -19.36 4.61
CA ASN A 11 23.48 -19.63 4.43
C ASN A 11 24.32 -18.39 4.04
N ASP A 12 24.00 -17.22 4.61
CA ASP A 12 24.70 -15.96 4.33
C ASP A 12 24.55 -15.45 2.88
N GLU A 13 23.55 -15.96 2.15
CA GLU A 13 23.16 -15.43 0.84
C GLU A 13 22.17 -14.28 0.98
N ASP A 14 22.24 -13.31 0.07
CA ASP A 14 21.29 -12.20 -0.01
C ASP A 14 19.95 -12.61 -0.63
N VAL A 15 18.87 -11.96 -0.20
CA VAL A 15 17.55 -12.09 -0.79
C VAL A 15 17.58 -11.54 -2.22
N ARG A 16 17.30 -12.44 -3.17
CA ARG A 16 17.13 -12.09 -4.58
C ARG A 16 16.11 -10.97 -4.74
N VAL A 17 16.42 -9.97 -5.57
CA VAL A 17 15.56 -8.80 -5.81
C VAL A 17 14.13 -9.19 -6.22
N THR A 18 13.97 -10.25 -7.02
CA THR A 18 12.64 -10.75 -7.46
C THR A 18 11.79 -11.30 -6.31
N SER A 19 12.41 -11.64 -5.18
CA SER A 19 11.76 -12.20 -3.99
C SER A 19 11.49 -11.16 -2.92
N ARG A 20 11.92 -9.90 -3.11
CA ARG A 20 11.72 -8.82 -2.15
C ARG A 20 10.25 -8.47 -1.95
N LEU A 21 9.98 -7.91 -0.79
CA LEU A 21 8.63 -7.60 -0.35
C LEU A 21 8.24 -6.18 -0.75
N TYR A 22 6.97 -6.05 -1.14
CA TYR A 22 6.31 -4.78 -1.43
C TYR A 22 4.99 -4.73 -0.67
N LEU A 23 4.54 -3.53 -0.32
CA LEU A 23 3.21 -3.35 0.24
C LEU A 23 2.14 -3.44 -0.86
N PRO A 24 1.13 -4.30 -0.69
CA PRO A 24 -0.03 -4.29 -1.58
C PRO A 24 -0.79 -2.96 -1.47
N THR A 25 -1.39 -2.51 -2.57
CA THR A 25 -2.21 -1.27 -2.62
C THR A 25 -3.30 -1.24 -1.54
N LYS A 26 -3.89 -2.39 -1.21
CA LYS A 26 -4.94 -2.53 -0.19
C LYS A 26 -4.46 -2.31 1.26
N ARG A 27 -3.15 -2.26 1.47
CA ARG A 27 -2.53 -2.05 2.79
C ARG A 27 -2.02 -0.63 2.99
N LEU A 28 -1.75 0.09 1.91
CA LEU A 28 -1.28 1.46 1.91
C LEU A 28 -1.84 2.18 0.69
N ARG A 29 -3.11 2.62 0.79
CA ARG A 29 -3.77 3.41 -0.25
C ARG A 29 -3.15 4.81 -0.35
N GLY A 30 -3.27 5.48 -1.49
CA GLY A 30 -2.65 6.81 -1.70
C GLY A 30 -1.21 6.78 -2.18
N PHE A 31 -0.61 5.60 -2.30
CA PHE A 31 0.73 5.39 -2.82
C PHE A 31 0.69 4.47 -4.04
N ARG A 32 1.58 4.72 -5.01
CA ARG A 32 1.71 3.84 -6.17
C ARG A 32 2.24 2.48 -5.75
N THR A 33 1.63 1.44 -6.27
CA THR A 33 2.02 0.05 -5.99
C THR A 33 3.50 -0.16 -6.32
N SER A 34 4.25 -0.73 -5.39
CA SER A 34 5.69 -0.99 -5.55
C SER A 34 6.55 0.25 -5.84
N ARG A 35 6.11 1.44 -5.41
CA ARG A 35 6.87 2.70 -5.49
C ARG A 35 7.11 3.33 -4.12
N VAL A 36 7.26 2.47 -3.12
CA VAL A 36 7.48 2.82 -1.72
C VAL A 36 8.55 1.91 -1.15
N GLY A 37 9.50 2.47 -0.40
CA GLY A 37 10.57 1.73 0.26
C GLY A 37 11.95 1.96 -0.35
N PRO A 38 12.89 1.00 -0.20
CA PRO A 38 14.23 1.13 -0.72
C PRO A 38 14.27 1.34 -2.24
N LYS A 39 15.10 2.30 -2.63
CA LYS A 39 15.31 2.72 -4.01
C LYS A 39 16.81 2.69 -4.32
N ASP A 40 17.19 1.99 -5.38
CA ASP A 40 18.56 1.91 -5.86
C ASP A 40 18.63 2.60 -7.22
N GLY A 41 19.37 3.71 -7.29
CA GLY A 41 19.37 4.61 -8.43
C GLY A 41 17.98 5.13 -8.79
N LYS A 42 17.39 4.59 -9.86
CA LYS A 42 16.06 4.97 -10.36
C LYS A 42 14.95 3.99 -9.98
N ASP A 43 15.29 2.81 -9.49
CA ASP A 43 14.35 1.70 -9.35
C ASP A 43 14.00 1.42 -7.89
N TRP A 44 12.72 1.19 -7.62
CA TRP A 44 12.25 0.73 -6.32
C TRP A 44 12.41 -0.78 -6.28
N ILE A 45 13.26 -1.23 -5.37
CA ILE A 45 13.73 -2.61 -5.31
C ILE A 45 13.00 -3.45 -4.26
N GLY A 46 12.10 -2.85 -3.50
CA GLY A 46 11.42 -3.51 -2.37
C GLY A 46 12.34 -3.69 -1.17
N GLY A 47 11.79 -4.21 -0.08
CA GLY A 47 12.54 -4.41 1.17
C GLY A 47 12.46 -5.83 1.70
N ASN A 48 13.31 -6.13 2.67
CA ASN A 48 13.31 -7.41 3.37
C ASN A 48 12.22 -7.46 4.46
N TYR A 49 11.70 -6.30 4.86
CA TYR A 49 10.64 -6.20 5.85
C TYR A 49 9.52 -5.29 5.35
N THR A 50 8.29 -5.69 5.67
CA THR A 50 7.10 -4.89 5.44
C THR A 50 6.17 -4.97 6.63
N THR A 51 5.63 -3.83 7.02
CA THR A 51 4.58 -3.74 8.03
C THR A 51 3.52 -2.77 7.57
N ALA A 52 2.25 -3.05 7.88
CA ALA A 52 1.18 -2.09 7.70
C ALA A 52 0.09 -2.26 8.75
N LEU A 53 -0.49 -1.13 9.11
CA LEU A 53 -1.60 -0.96 10.02
C LEU A 53 -2.61 -0.05 9.33
N GLY A 54 -3.85 -0.52 9.19
CA GLY A 54 -4.93 0.24 8.58
C GLY A 54 -6.17 0.26 9.47
N PHE A 55 -6.73 1.44 9.66
CA PHE A 55 -8.01 1.68 10.31
C PHE A 55 -9.01 2.05 9.24
N GLU A 56 -10.20 1.47 9.30
CA GLU A 56 -11.25 1.71 8.30
C GLU A 56 -12.59 1.72 9.03
N ALA A 57 -13.34 2.79 8.83
CA ALA A 57 -14.68 2.95 9.34
C ALA A 57 -15.64 2.90 8.14
N GLN A 58 -16.48 1.87 8.13
CA GLN A 58 -17.54 1.75 7.14
C GLN A 58 -18.74 2.55 7.61
N LEU A 59 -19.32 3.34 6.70
CA LEU A 59 -20.43 4.23 6.98
C LEU A 59 -21.68 3.68 6.26
N PRO A 60 -22.40 2.72 6.87
CA PRO A 60 -23.61 2.17 6.29
C PRO A 60 -24.66 3.28 6.16
N ASN A 61 -25.53 3.17 5.14
CA ASN A 61 -26.65 4.09 4.89
C ASN A 61 -26.25 5.53 4.53
N PHE A 62 -24.98 5.81 4.22
CA PHE A 62 -24.58 7.12 3.71
C PHE A 62 -25.20 7.41 2.33
N PHE A 63 -25.43 6.36 1.53
CA PHE A 63 -26.17 6.41 0.27
C PHE A 63 -27.44 5.54 0.34
N PRO A 64 -28.46 5.82 -0.50
CA PRO A 64 -29.63 4.95 -0.62
C PRO A 64 -29.23 3.52 -1.01
N GLU A 65 -29.86 2.51 -0.41
CA GLU A 65 -29.58 1.09 -0.66
C GLU A 65 -29.69 0.71 -2.14
N ALA A 66 -30.57 1.38 -2.89
CA ALA A 66 -30.72 1.23 -4.34
C ALA A 66 -29.43 1.47 -5.13
N THR A 67 -28.49 2.26 -4.58
CA THR A 67 -27.19 2.54 -5.21
C THR A 67 -26.19 1.41 -5.04
N ARG A 68 -26.45 0.44 -4.15
CA ARG A 68 -25.57 -0.71 -3.86
C ARG A 68 -24.11 -0.27 -3.69
N THR A 69 -23.91 0.81 -2.93
CA THR A 69 -22.61 1.47 -2.74
C THR A 69 -22.19 1.40 -1.28
N ASP A 70 -21.05 0.76 -1.03
CA ASP A 70 -20.41 0.76 0.29
C ASP A 70 -19.44 1.92 0.39
N PHE A 71 -19.68 2.82 1.35
CA PHE A 71 -18.80 3.95 1.62
C PHE A 71 -17.98 3.72 2.89
N SER A 72 -16.71 4.12 2.86
CA SER A 72 -15.81 4.02 4.00
C SER A 72 -14.80 5.14 4.03
N VAL A 73 -14.34 5.47 5.23
CA VAL A 73 -13.18 6.34 5.46
C VAL A 73 -12.07 5.49 6.05
N PHE A 74 -10.82 5.79 5.71
CA PHE A 74 -9.69 5.00 6.17
C PHE A 74 -8.48 5.85 6.52
N LEU A 75 -7.65 5.29 7.40
CA LEU A 75 -6.32 5.74 7.75
C LEU A 75 -5.38 4.55 7.63
N ASP A 76 -4.51 4.57 6.63
CA ASP A 76 -3.52 3.52 6.40
C ASP A 76 -2.14 4.01 6.82
N THR A 77 -1.32 3.10 7.33
CA THR A 77 0.06 3.33 7.71
C THR A 77 0.88 2.11 7.34
N GLY A 78 2.05 2.31 6.75
CA GLY A 78 2.88 1.24 6.24
C GLY A 78 4.35 1.60 6.14
N ASN A 79 5.18 0.57 6.14
CA ASN A 79 6.62 0.70 5.98
C ASN A 79 7.16 -0.49 5.15
N VAL A 80 8.14 -0.19 4.31
CA VAL A 80 8.94 -1.15 3.54
C VAL A 80 10.38 -0.70 3.72
N TRP A 81 11.23 -1.54 4.30
CA TRP A 81 12.58 -1.13 4.65
C TRP A 81 13.58 -2.29 4.63
N SER A 82 14.86 -1.89 4.72
CA SER A 82 16.05 -2.72 4.76
C SER A 82 16.27 -3.60 3.53
N VAL A 83 17.54 -3.72 3.18
CA VAL A 83 18.10 -4.71 2.26
C VAL A 83 19.33 -5.31 2.94
N ASP A 84 19.77 -6.45 2.45
CA ASP A 84 20.87 -7.26 3.00
C ASP A 84 22.23 -6.93 2.39
N TYR A 85 22.27 -6.56 1.10
CA TYR A 85 23.51 -6.28 0.38
C TYR A 85 24.12 -4.89 0.63
N SER A 86 23.42 -3.98 1.34
CA SER A 86 23.88 -2.60 1.53
C SER A 86 23.23 -1.91 2.73
N ASP A 87 24.05 -1.46 3.68
CA ASP A 87 23.63 -0.63 4.82
C ASP A 87 23.52 0.86 4.48
N THR A 88 24.03 1.29 3.31
CA THR A 88 24.15 2.70 2.91
C THR A 88 22.92 3.26 2.20
N LEU A 89 21.88 2.45 1.99
CA LEU A 89 20.59 2.95 1.50
C LEU A 89 19.88 3.70 2.64
N GLU A 90 20.30 4.95 2.81
CA GLU A 90 19.71 5.91 3.75
C GLU A 90 18.24 6.19 3.39
N ASP A 91 17.41 6.43 4.40
CA ASP A 91 15.98 6.79 4.28
C ASP A 91 15.00 5.66 3.86
N THR A 92 15.39 4.40 4.07
CA THR A 92 14.50 3.24 3.84
C THR A 92 13.46 3.05 4.95
N ASN A 93 13.87 3.23 6.21
CA ASN A 93 13.04 3.00 7.38
C ASN A 93 12.20 4.24 7.75
N LYS A 94 11.22 4.54 6.90
CA LYS A 94 10.28 5.65 7.11
C LYS A 94 8.85 5.15 7.15
N ILE A 95 8.08 5.59 8.13
CA ILE A 95 6.65 5.25 8.22
C ILE A 95 5.87 6.15 7.26
N ARG A 96 5.20 5.54 6.29
CA ARG A 96 4.28 6.19 5.35
C ARG A 96 2.87 6.09 5.88
N SER A 97 2.08 7.13 5.73
CA SER A 97 0.69 7.13 6.16
C SER A 97 -0.18 7.96 5.23
N SER A 98 -1.44 7.58 5.12
CA SER A 98 -2.43 8.23 4.27
C SER A 98 -3.80 8.15 4.89
N ILE A 99 -4.62 9.15 4.59
CA ILE A 99 -6.04 9.20 4.96
C ILE A 99 -6.86 9.36 3.69
N GLY A 100 -8.04 8.77 3.66
CA GLY A 100 -8.88 8.86 2.48
C GLY A 100 -10.26 8.29 2.64
N VAL A 101 -10.97 8.29 1.52
CA VAL A 101 -12.30 7.72 1.39
C VAL A 101 -12.29 6.66 0.30
N ALA A 102 -13.10 5.62 0.49
CA ALA A 102 -13.28 4.57 -0.49
C ALA A 102 -14.76 4.29 -0.69
N ALA A 103 -15.15 4.15 -1.96
CA ALA A 103 -16.50 3.79 -2.37
C ALA A 103 -16.44 2.54 -3.24
N ASN A 104 -17.18 1.50 -2.85
CA ASN A 104 -17.32 0.27 -3.62
C ASN A 104 -18.75 0.19 -4.17
N VAL A 105 -18.90 0.27 -5.48
CA VAL A 105 -20.20 0.22 -6.17
C VAL A 105 -20.37 -1.15 -6.80
N PHE A 106 -21.43 -1.87 -6.42
CA PHE A 106 -21.74 -3.16 -7.02
C PHE A 106 -22.56 -2.98 -8.29
N THR A 107 -21.91 -3.20 -9.44
CA THR A 107 -22.54 -3.09 -10.76
C THR A 107 -22.78 -4.46 -11.39
N VAL A 108 -23.56 -4.51 -12.48
CA VAL A 108 -23.83 -5.73 -13.26
C VAL A 108 -22.56 -6.34 -13.85
N ILE A 109 -21.56 -5.50 -14.17
CA ILE A 109 -20.29 -5.94 -14.76
C ILE A 109 -19.23 -6.31 -13.71
N GLY A 110 -19.53 -6.11 -12.42
CA GLY A 110 -18.64 -6.41 -11.30
C GLY A 110 -18.52 -5.27 -10.28
N PRO A 111 -17.76 -5.50 -9.18
CA PRO A 111 -17.50 -4.46 -8.20
C PRO A 111 -16.57 -3.38 -8.78
N LEU A 112 -16.96 -2.12 -8.61
CA LEU A 112 -16.14 -0.95 -8.92
C LEU A 112 -15.63 -0.35 -7.61
N SER A 113 -14.31 -0.26 -7.45
CA SER A 113 -13.68 0.35 -6.28
C SER A 113 -13.07 1.69 -6.66
N PHE A 114 -13.50 2.74 -5.98
CA PHE A 114 -12.95 4.09 -6.07
C PHE A 114 -12.26 4.42 -4.75
N VAL A 115 -11.02 4.90 -4.83
CA VAL A 115 -10.26 5.33 -3.67
C VAL A 115 -9.73 6.72 -3.95
N LEU A 116 -10.02 7.65 -3.05
CA LEU A 116 -9.41 8.97 -3.02
C LEU A 116 -8.64 9.11 -1.71
N ALA A 117 -7.34 9.36 -1.80
CA ALA A 117 -6.42 9.34 -0.68
C ALA A 117 -5.47 10.53 -0.73
N GLN A 118 -5.08 11.00 0.46
CA GLN A 118 -4.07 12.01 0.66
C GLN A 118 -2.95 11.43 1.52
N ASP A 119 -1.70 11.63 1.11
CA ASP A 119 -0.53 11.28 1.92
C ASP A 119 -0.40 12.24 3.10
N ILE A 120 -0.21 11.68 4.29
CA ILE A 120 0.09 12.42 5.52
C ILE A 120 1.60 12.43 5.75
N THR A 121 2.23 11.26 5.60
CA THR A 121 3.69 11.11 5.67
C THR A 121 4.22 10.32 4.50
N LYS A 122 5.29 10.82 3.87
CA LYS A 122 6.00 10.16 2.76
C LYS A 122 7.51 10.34 2.85
N SER A 123 8.26 9.46 2.20
CA SER A 123 9.67 9.68 1.88
C SER A 123 9.82 10.53 0.62
N ASN A 124 11.00 11.14 0.45
CA ASN A 124 11.34 11.92 -0.74
C ASN A 124 11.41 11.06 -2.01
N THR A 125 11.63 9.76 -1.83
CA THR A 125 11.75 8.78 -2.91
C THR A 125 10.42 8.09 -3.25
N ASP A 126 9.36 8.29 -2.48
CA ASP A 126 8.08 7.59 -2.68
C ASP A 126 7.22 8.25 -3.77
N GLU A 127 6.47 7.47 -4.54
CA GLU A 127 5.46 7.99 -5.48
C GLU A 127 4.04 7.82 -4.95
N THR A 128 3.28 8.91 -4.95
CA THR A 128 1.88 8.97 -4.48
C THR A 128 0.89 8.76 -5.62
N GLU A 129 -0.28 8.21 -5.29
CA GLU A 129 -1.43 8.05 -6.19
C GLU A 129 -2.71 8.49 -5.47
N SER A 130 -3.11 9.75 -5.66
CA SER A 130 -4.23 10.31 -4.92
C SER A 130 -5.58 9.70 -5.31
N PHE A 131 -5.73 9.24 -6.55
CA PHE A 131 -6.95 8.61 -7.04
C PHE A 131 -6.65 7.25 -7.67
N ASN A 132 -7.34 6.22 -7.20
CA ASN A 132 -7.24 4.86 -7.73
C ASN A 132 -8.64 4.31 -8.06
N PHE A 133 -8.76 3.71 -9.24
CA PHE A 133 -9.98 3.08 -9.72
C PHE A 133 -9.71 1.65 -10.16
N ARG A 134 -10.57 0.71 -9.75
CA ARG A 134 -10.45 -0.71 -10.08
C ARG A 134 -11.81 -1.28 -10.47
N ILE A 135 -11.83 -2.07 -11.54
CA ILE A 135 -13.00 -2.84 -11.99
C ILE A 135 -12.74 -4.32 -11.75
N GLY A 136 -13.70 -5.01 -11.15
CA GLY A 136 -13.67 -6.46 -10.98
C GLY A 136 -12.86 -6.93 -9.76
N THR A 137 -12.67 -8.24 -9.66
CA THR A 137 -11.87 -8.85 -8.61
C THR A 137 -10.41 -8.86 -9.03
N SER A 138 -9.58 -8.00 -8.44
CA SER A 138 -8.13 -8.08 -8.61
C SER A 138 -7.53 -8.82 -7.42
N PHE A 139 -7.10 -10.05 -7.69
CA PHE A 139 -6.46 -10.99 -6.75
C PHE A 139 -5.16 -10.41 -6.17
#